data_AF-A0A2N0NDB2-F1
#
_entry.id   AF-A0A2N0NDB2-F1
#
_cell.length_a   1.000
_cell.length_b   1.000
_cell.length_c   1.000
_cell.angle_alpha   90.00
_cell.angle_beta   90.00
_cell.angle_gamma   90.00
#
_symmetry.space_group_name_H-M   'P 1'
#
loop_
_entity.id
_entity.type
_entity.pdbx_description
1 polymer ?
#
loop_
_entity_poly.entity_id
_entity_poly.type
_entity_poly.pdbx_seq_one_letter_code
_entity_poly.pdbx_strand_id
1 'polypeptide(L)'
;MPNPIPDLEFHEDVPVQWSKKCVGYEETKEGGLVFFKDRSREFCDILVGADGINSPVRKQKLLELQIFDYGVTLINAGVAVPKKQG
;
A
#
# COMPACT_ATOMS: atom_id res chain seq x y z
N MET A 1 -4.45 23.28 -0.52
CA MET A 1 -4.00 23.03 0.86
C MET A 1 -2.49 22.93 0.82
N PRO A 2 -1.74 23.63 1.68
CA PRO A 2 -0.30 23.46 1.76
C PRO A 2 0.04 22.00 2.15
N ASN A 3 1.20 21.51 1.70
CA ASN A 3 1.68 20.17 2.01
C ASN A 3 1.72 19.98 3.54
N PRO A 4 1.02 18.99 4.12
CA PRO A 4 0.89 18.87 5.58
C PRO A 4 2.20 18.48 6.28
N ILE A 5 3.25 18.15 5.53
CA ILE A 5 4.56 17.78 6.05
C ILE A 5 5.61 18.66 5.33
N PRO A 6 6.05 19.78 5.94
CA PRO A 6 6.94 20.75 5.31
C PRO A 6 8.33 20.20 4.96
N ASP A 7 8.77 19.18 5.70
CA ASP A 7 10.12 18.59 5.60
C ASP A 7 10.15 17.25 4.85
N LEU A 8 9.02 16.83 4.27
CA LEU A 8 8.99 15.61 3.45
C LEU A 8 9.53 15.94 2.06
N GLU A 9 10.83 15.72 1.87
CA GLU A 9 11.44 15.70 0.54
C GLU A 9 10.89 14.48 -0.21
N PHE A 10 10.01 14.72 -1.17
CA PHE A 10 9.64 13.72 -2.16
C PHE A 10 10.83 13.54 -3.10
N HIS A 11 11.57 12.46 -2.93
CA HIS A 11 12.55 12.05 -3.94
C HIS A 11 11.79 11.58 -5.19
N GLU A 12 11.67 12.46 -6.19
CA GLU A 12 11.07 12.14 -7.48
C GLU A 12 11.82 11.01 -8.22
N ASP A 13 13.06 10.72 -7.81
CA ASP A 13 13.91 9.69 -8.38
C ASP A 13 13.57 8.25 -7.95
N VAL A 14 12.60 8.07 -7.02
CA VAL A 14 12.18 6.72 -6.62
C VAL A 14 11.23 6.14 -7.68
N PRO A 15 11.60 5.04 -8.35
CA PRO A 15 10.80 4.50 -9.46
C PRO A 15 9.50 3.87 -8.94
N VAL A 16 8.37 4.57 -9.12
CA VAL A 16 7.04 4.04 -8.78
C VAL A 16 6.47 3.27 -9.96
N GLN A 17 6.23 1.97 -9.77
CA GLN A 17 5.55 1.12 -10.75
C GLN A 17 4.05 1.05 -10.45
N TRP A 18 3.28 1.90 -11.12
CA TRP A 18 1.81 1.92 -10.99
C TRP A 18 1.16 0.64 -11.54
N SER A 19 -0.10 0.41 -11.15
CA SER A 19 -0.89 -0.76 -11.59
C SER A 19 -0.30 -2.13 -11.20
N LYS A 20 0.66 -2.17 -10.28
CA LYS A 20 1.27 -3.39 -9.74
C LYS A 20 0.66 -3.79 -8.39
N LYS A 21 -0.46 -4.51 -8.43
CA LYS A 21 -1.04 -5.08 -7.21
C LYS A 21 -0.27 -6.33 -6.79
N CYS A 22 0.51 -6.25 -5.71
CA CYS A 22 1.17 -7.40 -5.09
C CYS A 22 0.13 -8.43 -4.64
N VAL A 23 0.40 -9.72 -4.87
CA VAL A 23 -0.46 -10.83 -4.46
C VAL A 23 0.25 -11.87 -3.58
N GLY A 24 1.57 -11.76 -3.42
CA GLY A 24 2.39 -12.67 -2.63
C GLY A 24 3.84 -12.59 -3.03
N TYR A 25 4.67 -13.42 -2.41
CA TYR A 25 6.10 -13.51 -2.72
C TYR A 25 6.65 -14.91 -2.42
N GLU A 26 7.86 -15.19 -2.84
CA GLU A 26 8.64 -16.37 -2.45
C GLU A 26 9.96 -15.92 -1.84
N GLU A 27 10.35 -16.49 -0.69
CA GLU A 27 11.68 -16.29 -0.11
C GLU A 27 12.65 -17.27 -0.77
N THR A 28 13.69 -16.76 -1.39
CA THR A 28 14.79 -17.55 -1.95
C THR A 28 16.04 -17.37 -1.09
N LYS A 29 17.14 -18.07 -1.41
CA LYS A 29 18.42 -17.89 -0.70
C LYS A 29 19.06 -16.54 -1.01
N GLU A 30 18.68 -15.94 -2.13
CA GLU A 30 19.25 -14.73 -2.70
C GLU A 30 18.40 -13.49 -2.41
N GLY A 31 17.11 -13.65 -2.12
CA GLY A 31 16.20 -12.52 -1.87
C GLY A 31 14.72 -12.94 -1.93
N GLY A 32 13.86 -12.01 -2.29
CA GLY A 32 12.42 -12.22 -2.48
C GLY A 32 12.00 -12.10 -3.94
N LEU A 33 11.25 -13.08 -4.43
CA LEU A 33 10.55 -12.99 -5.71
C LEU A 33 9.10 -12.57 -5.48
N VAL A 34 8.74 -11.35 -5.86
CA VAL A 34 7.40 -10.77 -5.66
C VAL A 34 6.50 -11.09 -6.85
N PHE A 35 5.24 -11.45 -6.58
CA PHE A 35 4.24 -11.74 -7.61
C PHE A 35 3.16 -10.66 -7.65
N PHE A 36 2.77 -10.26 -8.87
CA PHE A 36 1.73 -9.27 -9.10
C PHE A 36 0.50 -9.87 -9.80
N LYS A 37 -0.66 -9.22 -9.62
CA LYS A 37 -1.95 -9.68 -10.18
C LYS A 37 -1.94 -9.82 -11.71
N ASP A 38 -1.14 -9.01 -12.40
CA ASP A 38 -0.98 -9.07 -13.86
C ASP A 38 -0.10 -10.24 -14.34
N ARG A 39 0.34 -11.11 -13.41
CA ARG A 39 1.26 -12.24 -13.61
C ARG A 39 2.72 -11.86 -13.87
N SER A 40 3.05 -10.57 -13.78
CA SER A 40 4.46 -10.15 -13.71
C SER A 40 5.06 -10.52 -12.35
N ARG A 41 6.39 -10.57 -12.32
CA ARG A 41 7.19 -10.86 -11.13
C ARG A 41 8.43 -9.99 -11.11
N GLU A 42 8.90 -9.66 -9.92
CA GLU A 42 10.10 -8.85 -9.73
C GLU A 42 10.94 -9.42 -8.59
N PHE A 43 12.27 -9.38 -8.74
CA PHE A 43 13.19 -9.79 -7.70
C PHE A 43 13.61 -8.59 -6.84
N CYS A 44 13.84 -8.82 -5.55
CA CYS A 44 14.37 -7.82 -4.63
C CYS A 44 15.22 -8.48 -3.55
N ASP A 45 16.21 -7.78 -3.01
CA ASP A 45 16.98 -8.26 -1.85
C ASP A 45 16.14 -8.16 -0.56
N ILE A 46 15.32 -7.12 -0.45
CA ILE A 46 14.45 -6.84 0.70
C ILE A 46 13.06 -6.45 0.23
N LEU A 47 12.03 -7.13 0.75
CA LEU A 47 10.62 -6.78 0.56
C LEU A 47 10.06 -6.08 1.81
N VAL A 48 9.55 -4.86 1.64
CA VAL A 48 8.83 -4.12 2.70
C VAL A 48 7.33 -4.12 2.40
N GLY A 49 6.54 -4.78 3.25
CA GLY A 49 5.07 -4.81 3.16
C GLY A 49 4.43 -3.52 3.66
N ALA A 50 4.34 -2.50 2.80
CA ALA A 50 3.64 -1.23 3.08
C ALA A 50 2.24 -1.16 2.42
N ASP A 51 1.57 -2.31 2.32
CA ASP A 51 0.37 -2.58 1.51
C ASP A 51 -0.96 -2.55 2.31
N GLY A 52 -0.94 -1.89 3.46
CA GLY A 52 -2.13 -1.55 4.26
C GLY A 52 -2.74 -2.70 5.05
N ILE A 53 -3.92 -2.47 5.64
CA ILE A 53 -4.52 -3.38 6.63
C ILE A 53 -4.86 -4.77 6.04
N ASN A 54 -5.10 -4.87 4.73
CA ASN A 54 -5.41 -6.13 4.05
C ASN A 54 -4.19 -6.80 3.38
N SER A 55 -2.98 -6.36 3.74
CA SER A 55 -1.68 -6.82 3.23
C SER A 55 -1.61 -8.32 2.94
N PRO A 56 -1.45 -8.76 1.68
CA PRO A 56 -1.01 -10.11 1.35
C PRO A 56 0.37 -10.45 1.94
N VAL A 57 1.30 -9.48 1.98
CA VAL A 57 2.66 -9.72 2.50
C VAL A 57 2.63 -10.12 3.98
N ARG A 58 1.91 -9.36 4.81
CA ARG A 58 1.73 -9.65 6.23
C ARG A 58 1.03 -10.99 6.44
N LYS A 59 -0.04 -11.26 5.68
CA LYS A 59 -0.80 -12.53 5.79
C LYS A 59 0.09 -13.74 5.50
N GLN A 60 1.02 -13.64 4.55
CA GLN A 60 1.95 -14.72 4.25
C GLN A 60 3.05 -14.87 5.32
N LYS A 61 3.63 -13.76 5.82
CA LYS A 61 4.74 -13.80 6.79
C LYS A 61 4.30 -14.13 8.22
N LEU A 62 3.13 -13.64 8.64
CA LEU A 62 2.63 -13.68 10.01
C LEU A 62 1.20 -14.23 10.04
N LEU A 63 1.06 -15.53 9.78
CA LEU A 63 -0.24 -16.22 9.68
C LEU A 63 -1.12 -16.07 10.93
N GLU A 64 -0.49 -16.03 12.11
CA GLU A 64 -1.18 -15.96 13.40
C GLU A 64 -1.65 -14.54 13.76
N LEU A 65 -1.18 -13.51 13.06
CA LEU A 65 -1.50 -12.13 13.40
C LEU A 65 -2.92 -11.77 12.91
N GLN A 66 -3.83 -11.65 13.87
CA GLN A 66 -5.23 -11.31 13.62
C GLN A 66 -5.47 -9.80 13.60
N ILE A 67 -6.40 -9.36 12.75
CA ILE A 67 -6.95 -8.00 12.81
C ILE A 67 -7.99 -7.98 13.92
N PHE A 68 -7.88 -7.00 14.81
CA PHE A 68 -8.87 -6.76 15.85
C PHE A 68 -9.89 -5.71 15.38
N ASP A 69 -11.18 -6.06 15.42
CA ASP A 69 -12.27 -5.14 15.18
C ASP A 69 -12.70 -4.48 16.50
N TYR A 70 -12.61 -3.15 16.55
CA TYR A 70 -12.98 -2.35 17.72
C TYR A 70 -14.50 -2.14 17.86
N GLY A 71 -15.31 -2.58 16.89
CA GLY A 71 -16.76 -2.38 16.90
C GLY A 71 -17.18 -0.93 16.63
N VAL A 72 -16.26 -0.10 16.08
CA VAL A 72 -16.52 1.30 15.74
C VAL A 72 -16.67 1.45 14.23
N THR A 73 -17.80 1.99 13.79
CA THR A 73 -18.06 2.32 12.39
C THR A 73 -17.94 3.83 12.18
N LEU A 74 -17.00 4.25 11.32
CA LEU A 74 -16.82 5.65 10.94
C LEU A 74 -17.45 5.92 9.57
N ILE A 75 -18.28 6.96 9.46
CA ILE A 75 -18.86 7.42 8.19
C ILE A 75 -18.19 8.75 7.81
N ASN A 76 -17.47 8.78 6.69
CA ASN A 76 -16.83 9.98 6.15
C ASN A 76 -17.38 10.32 4.77
N ALA A 77 -17.67 11.59 4.52
CA ALA A 77 -18.10 12.10 3.22
C ALA A 77 -17.43 13.44 2.91
N GLY A 78 -16.92 13.59 1.69
CA GLY A 78 -16.50 14.88 1.15
C GLY A 78 -17.66 15.54 0.41
N VAL A 79 -18.15 16.68 0.91
CA VAL A 79 -19.28 17.40 0.31
C VAL A 79 -18.77 18.68 -0.35
N ALA A 80 -18.97 18.81 -1.66
CA ALA A 80 -18.74 20.04 -2.38
C ALA A 80 -20.06 20.82 -2.50
N VAL A 81 -20.06 22.09 -2.08
CA VAL A 81 -21.22 22.98 -2.28
C VAL A 81 -21.09 23.65 -3.66
N PRO A 82 -22.06 23.50 -4.57
CA PRO A 82 -22.03 24.19 -5.85
C PRO A 82 -22.04 25.71 -5.66
N LYS A 83 -21.20 26.44 -6.40
CA LYS A 83 -21.29 27.91 -6.44
C LYS A 83 -22.58 28.29 -7.18
N LYS A 84 -23.38 29.19 -6.61
CA LYS A 84 -24.52 29.79 -7.31
C LYS A 84 -24.01 30.48 -8.58
N GLN A 85 -24.58 30.11 -9.73
CA GLN A 85 -24.47 30.93 -10.94
C GLN A 85 -25.32 32.18 -10.70
N GLY A 86 -24.67 33.35 -10.68
CA GLY A 86 -25.32 34.65 -10.67
C GLY A 86 -25.72 35.08 -12.07
#